data_AF-A0A450UYS3-F1
#
_entry.id   AF-A0A450UYS3-F1
#
_cell.length_a   1.000
_cell.length_b   1.000
_cell.length_c   1.000
_cell.angle_alpha   90.00
_cell.angle_beta   90.00
_cell.angle_gamma   90.00
#
_symmetry.space_group_name_H-M   'P 1'
#
loop_
_entity.id
_entity.type
_entity.pdbx_description
1 polymer ?
#
loop_
_entity_poly.entity_id
_entity_poly.type
_entity_poly.pdbx_seq_one_letter_code
_entity_poly.pdbx_strand_id
1 'polypeptide(L)'
;MKKILIGLLASMLMTSFVYAGCGGVSCKERINRIYPEGNVVYISLNGRVGPSNCSLVSGWYFTLLDSNPKHEEIYALVLAAKLSNKQIKLRTKDGSNICEIIYAVLE
;
A
#
# COMPACT_ATOMS: atom_id res chain seq x y z
N MET A 1 -39.90 -4.34 32.14
CA MET A 1 -39.28 -3.42 31.15
C MET A 1 -37.82 -3.04 31.45
N LYS A 2 -37.15 -3.61 32.47
CA LYS A 2 -35.75 -3.26 32.83
C LYS A 2 -34.69 -4.14 32.15
N LYS A 3 -35.08 -5.29 31.57
CA LYS A 3 -34.18 -6.26 30.93
C LYS A 3 -33.84 -5.93 29.46
N ILE A 4 -34.56 -5.00 28.84
CA ILE A 4 -34.37 -4.63 27.42
C ILE A 4 -33.25 -3.58 27.27
N LEU A 5 -33.00 -2.77 28.33
CA LEU A 5 -31.95 -1.75 28.34
C LEU A 5 -30.52 -2.30 28.44
N ILE A 6 -30.34 -3.56 28.84
CA ILE A 6 -29.01 -4.19 28.95
C ILE A 6 -28.55 -4.76 27.59
N GLY A 7 -29.47 -5.10 26.69
CA GLY A 7 -29.14 -5.65 25.37
C GLY A 7 -28.58 -4.61 24.39
N LEU A 8 -28.99 -3.35 24.49
CA LEU A 8 -28.55 -2.31 23.56
C LEU A 8 -27.12 -1.81 23.81
N LEU A 9 -26.58 -1.95 25.04
CA LEU A 9 -25.23 -1.51 25.37
C LEU A 9 -24.13 -2.48 24.88
N ALA A 10 -24.48 -3.73 24.58
CA ALA A 10 -23.52 -4.76 24.16
C ALA A 10 -23.19 -4.74 22.65
N SER A 11 -23.94 -3.96 21.84
CA SER A 11 -23.78 -3.94 20.37
C SER A 11 -22.74 -2.94 19.86
N MET A 12 -22.10 -2.14 20.73
CA MET A 12 -21.22 -1.03 20.34
C MET A 12 -19.73 -1.36 20.21
N LEU A 13 -19.30 -2.63 20.39
CA LEU A 13 -17.87 -2.99 20.44
C LEU A 13 -17.32 -3.71 19.19
N MET A 14 -18.03 -3.70 18.06
CA MET A 14 -17.42 -4.16 16.80
C MET A 14 -16.57 -3.03 16.19
N THR A 15 -15.44 -2.72 16.81
CA THR A 15 -14.40 -1.90 16.16
C THR A 15 -13.83 -2.72 15.00
N SER A 16 -14.13 -2.31 13.78
CA SER A 16 -13.53 -2.87 12.58
C SER A 16 -12.02 -2.57 12.66
N PHE A 17 -11.20 -3.59 12.84
CA PHE A 17 -9.76 -3.45 12.66
C PHE A 17 -9.53 -3.16 11.17
N VAL A 18 -9.45 -1.87 10.83
CA VAL A 18 -8.92 -1.46 9.52
C VAL A 18 -7.46 -1.88 9.55
N TYR A 19 -7.15 -2.98 8.85
CA TYR A 19 -5.79 -3.42 8.66
C TYR A 19 -5.08 -2.31 7.90
N ALA A 20 -4.27 -1.52 8.61
CA ALA A 20 -3.42 -0.53 7.98
C ALA A 20 -2.41 -1.34 7.15
N GLY A 21 -2.68 -1.47 5.84
CA GLY A 21 -1.77 -2.12 4.90
C GLY A 21 -0.38 -1.47 4.92
N CYS A 22 -0.26 -0.25 5.44
CA CYS A 22 0.99 0.48 5.56
C CYS A 22 1.44 0.65 7.02
N GLY A 23 2.74 0.45 7.24
CA GLY A 23 3.39 0.65 8.52
C GLY A 23 4.86 1.04 8.36
N GLY A 24 5.26 2.11 9.03
CA GLY A 24 6.62 2.65 9.04
C GLY A 24 7.09 3.05 7.65
N VAL A 25 7.67 2.10 6.94
CA VAL A 25 8.42 2.28 5.69
C VAL A 25 7.98 1.35 4.57
N SER A 26 6.96 0.53 4.82
CA SER A 26 6.46 -0.45 3.87
C SER A 26 4.94 -0.54 3.87
N CYS A 27 4.41 -1.02 2.75
CA CYS A 27 2.98 -1.24 2.56
C CYS A 27 2.74 -2.62 1.96
N LYS A 28 1.83 -3.39 2.53
CA LYS A 28 1.31 -4.67 2.06
C LYS A 28 -0.15 -4.51 1.66
N GLU A 29 -0.42 -4.52 0.36
CA GLU A 29 -1.78 -4.42 -0.20
C GLU A 29 -1.80 -4.90 -1.66
N ARG A 30 -2.99 -5.05 -2.25
CA ARG A 30 -3.18 -5.29 -3.68
C ARG A 30 -2.92 -4.05 -4.52
N ILE A 31 -2.42 -4.28 -5.74
CA ILE A 31 -2.21 -3.22 -6.73
C ILE A 31 -3.55 -2.73 -7.30
N ASN A 32 -3.77 -1.41 -7.25
CA ASN A 32 -4.89 -0.75 -7.90
C ASN A 32 -4.54 -0.38 -9.35
N ARG A 33 -3.49 0.44 -9.54
CA ARG A 33 -3.05 0.94 -10.84
C ARG A 33 -1.54 0.87 -10.98
N ILE A 34 -1.09 0.58 -12.19
CA ILE A 34 0.30 0.72 -12.64
C ILE A 34 0.26 1.71 -13.80
N TYR A 35 1.08 2.75 -13.74
CA TYR A 35 1.11 3.83 -14.72
C TYR A 35 2.56 4.24 -15.01
N PRO A 36 3.18 3.67 -16.07
CA PRO A 36 4.47 4.13 -16.58
C PRO A 36 4.34 5.52 -17.24
N GLU A 37 5.24 6.44 -16.91
CA GLU A 37 5.33 7.77 -17.50
C GLU A 37 6.82 8.21 -17.54
N GLY A 38 7.37 8.34 -18.75
CA GLY A 38 8.79 8.65 -18.93
C GLY A 38 9.70 7.63 -18.24
N ASN A 39 10.60 8.11 -17.37
CA ASN A 39 11.58 7.29 -16.65
C ASN A 39 11.09 6.84 -15.26
N VAL A 40 9.77 6.82 -15.06
CA VAL A 40 9.14 6.53 -13.77
C VAL A 40 7.95 5.61 -13.98
N VAL A 41 7.77 4.65 -13.09
CA VAL A 41 6.53 3.90 -12.97
C VAL A 41 5.81 4.29 -11.67
N TYR A 42 4.59 4.79 -11.83
CA TYR A 42 3.71 5.10 -10.72
C TYR A 42 2.84 3.91 -10.36
N ILE A 43 2.80 3.58 -9.07
CA ILE A 43 2.09 2.40 -8.57
C ILE A 43 1.16 2.87 -7.46
N SER A 44 -0.13 2.56 -7.55
CA SER A 44 -1.08 2.78 -6.45
C SER A 44 -1.61 1.47 -5.91
N LEU A 45 -1.87 1.45 -4.60
CA LEU A 45 -2.47 0.33 -3.89
C LEU A 45 -3.97 0.58 -3.73
N ASN A 46 -4.75 -0.49 -3.47
CA ASN A 46 -6.19 -0.35 -3.21
C ASN A 46 -6.46 0.42 -1.90
N GLY A 47 -5.51 0.43 -0.97
CA GLY A 47 -5.53 1.26 0.24
C GLY A 47 -5.10 2.70 -0.05
N ARG A 48 -5.72 3.66 0.65
CA ARG A 48 -5.39 5.11 0.58
C ARG A 48 -4.24 5.53 1.51
N VAL A 49 -3.72 4.61 2.31
CA VAL A 49 -2.71 4.92 3.31
C VAL A 49 -1.34 4.74 2.66
N GLY A 50 -0.45 5.72 2.82
CA GLY A 50 0.97 5.61 2.50
C GLY A 50 1.79 5.27 3.76
N PRO A 51 3.06 4.89 3.61
CA PRO A 51 3.93 4.71 4.77
C PRO A 51 4.25 6.07 5.40
N SER A 52 4.59 6.09 6.68
CA SER A 52 4.75 7.34 7.46
C SER A 52 6.05 8.10 7.19
N ASN A 53 6.98 7.51 6.44
CA ASN A 53 8.34 8.03 6.22
C ASN A 53 8.51 8.82 4.92
N CYS A 54 7.49 8.93 4.07
CA CYS A 54 7.56 9.60 2.78
C CYS A 54 6.17 10.07 2.32
N SER A 55 6.12 10.90 1.27
CA SER A 55 4.87 11.34 0.65
C SER A 55 4.61 10.62 -0.66
N LEU A 56 3.37 10.17 -0.86
CA LEU A 56 2.90 9.63 -2.14
C LEU A 56 2.78 10.76 -3.17
N VAL A 57 3.22 10.52 -4.40
CA VAL A 57 3.05 11.48 -5.51
C VAL A 57 1.56 11.66 -5.78
N SER A 58 1.12 12.92 -5.83
CA SER A 58 -0.30 13.32 -5.91
C SER A 58 -1.19 12.73 -4.81
N GLY A 59 -0.61 12.25 -3.71
CA GLY A 59 -1.32 11.59 -2.61
C GLY A 59 -1.72 10.13 -2.87
N TRP A 60 -1.30 9.53 -3.99
CA TRP A 60 -1.77 8.20 -4.41
C TRP A 60 -0.68 7.23 -4.86
N TYR A 61 0.44 7.73 -5.36
CA TYR A 61 1.39 6.91 -6.09
C TYR A 61 2.72 6.75 -5.37
N PHE A 62 3.12 5.50 -5.23
CA PHE A 62 4.50 5.10 -5.06
C PHE A 62 5.24 5.30 -6.37
N THR A 63 6.55 5.52 -6.26
CA THR A 63 7.41 5.83 -7.40
C THR A 63 8.44 4.72 -7.56
N LEU A 64 8.51 4.10 -8.73
CA LEU A 64 9.61 3.23 -9.12
C LEU A 64 10.43 3.96 -10.18
N LEU A 65 11.61 4.45 -9.80
CA LEU A 65 12.51 5.17 -10.70
C LEU A 65 13.26 4.18 -11.60
N ASP A 66 13.49 4.54 -12.86
CA ASP A 66 14.31 3.75 -13.80
C ASP A 66 15.77 3.63 -13.35
N SER A 67 16.25 4.58 -12.54
CA SER A 67 17.59 4.52 -11.92
C SER A 67 17.73 3.45 -10.84
N ASN A 68 16.64 2.77 -10.44
CA ASN A 68 16.74 1.66 -9.51
C ASN A 68 17.36 0.45 -10.23
N PRO A 69 18.48 -0.13 -9.74
CA PRO A 69 19.15 -1.25 -10.42
C PRO A 69 18.29 -2.53 -10.50
N LYS A 70 17.14 -2.55 -9.85
CA LYS A 70 16.14 -3.61 -9.86
C LYS A 70 14.80 -3.17 -10.46
N HIS A 71 14.80 -2.12 -11.28
CA HIS A 71 13.60 -1.56 -11.88
C HIS A 71 12.76 -2.63 -12.59
N GLU A 72 13.36 -3.38 -13.52
CA GLU A 72 12.67 -4.37 -14.32
C GLU A 72 12.12 -5.53 -13.47
N GLU A 73 12.90 -6.05 -12.52
CA GLU A 73 12.44 -7.15 -11.66
C GLU A 73 11.31 -6.71 -10.72
N ILE A 74 11.40 -5.51 -10.15
CA ILE A 74 10.34 -4.96 -9.29
C ILE A 74 9.08 -4.71 -10.13
N TYR A 75 9.21 -4.12 -11.32
CA TYR A 75 8.09 -3.90 -12.22
C TYR A 75 7.39 -5.20 -12.59
N ALA A 76 8.15 -6.23 -12.97
CA ALA A 76 7.62 -7.55 -13.30
C ALA A 76 6.86 -8.17 -12.12
N LEU A 77 7.37 -8.04 -10.90
CA LEU A 77 6.72 -8.56 -9.70
C LEU A 77 5.42 -7.82 -9.37
N VAL A 78 5.43 -6.48 -9.49
CA VAL A 78 4.24 -5.63 -9.33
C VAL A 78 3.16 -5.98 -10.36
N LEU A 79 3.57 -6.18 -11.62
CA LEU A 79 2.66 -6.60 -12.69
C LEU A 79 2.08 -8.00 -12.43
N ALA A 80 2.92 -8.96 -12.02
CA ALA A 80 2.47 -10.30 -11.64
C ALA A 80 1.49 -10.26 -10.46
N ALA A 81 1.72 -9.44 -9.44
CA ALA A 81 0.80 -9.24 -8.33
C ALA A 81 -0.55 -8.69 -8.79
N LYS A 82 -0.55 -7.72 -9.71
CA LYS A 82 -1.78 -7.16 -10.29
C LYS A 82 -2.57 -8.20 -11.07
N LEU A 83 -1.90 -8.94 -11.97
CA LEU A 83 -2.54 -9.95 -12.82
C LEU A 83 -3.08 -11.14 -12.01
N SER A 84 -2.39 -11.53 -10.94
CA SER A 84 -2.81 -12.62 -10.06
C SER A 84 -3.74 -12.19 -8.92
N ASN A 85 -4.06 -10.88 -8.82
CA ASN A 85 -4.86 -10.30 -7.74
C ASN A 85 -4.34 -10.63 -6.32
N LYS A 86 -3.02 -10.81 -6.19
CA LYS A 86 -2.32 -11.10 -4.93
C LYS A 86 -1.89 -9.81 -4.23
N GLN A 87 -1.66 -9.92 -2.92
CA GLN A 87 -1.06 -8.83 -2.17
C GLN A 87 0.42 -8.74 -2.51
N ILE A 88 0.95 -7.51 -2.44
CA ILE A 88 2.38 -7.26 -2.59
C ILE A 88 2.82 -6.34 -1.47
N LYS A 89 3.99 -6.62 -0.92
CA LYS A 89 4.69 -5.72 -0.01
C LYS A 89 5.62 -4.82 -0.82
N LEU A 90 5.39 -3.52 -0.78
CA LEU A 90 6.29 -2.49 -1.31
C LEU A 90 7.09 -1.89 -0.15
N ARG A 91 8.42 -1.89 -0.27
CA ARG A 91 9.31 -1.17 0.65
C ARG A 91 9.75 0.13 0.01
N THR A 92 9.60 1.23 0.72
CA THR A 92 10.05 2.56 0.27
C THR A 92 11.49 2.84 0.69
N LYS A 93 12.12 3.91 0.20
CA LYS A 93 13.44 4.36 0.64
C LYS A 93 13.34 5.19 1.93
N ASP A 94 14.27 4.99 2.86
CA ASP A 94 14.31 5.76 4.10
C ASP A 94 14.78 7.19 3.86
N GLY A 95 14.18 8.16 4.57
CA GLY A 95 14.54 9.57 4.49
C GLY A 95 14.23 10.25 3.14
N SER A 96 13.45 9.60 2.28
CA SER A 96 13.06 10.16 0.98
C SER A 96 11.78 10.99 1.10
N ASN A 97 11.75 12.16 0.44
CA ASN A 97 10.54 12.98 0.35
C ASN A 97 9.43 12.30 -0.46
N ILE A 98 9.82 11.52 -1.47
CA ILE A 98 8.93 10.72 -2.30
C ILE A 98 8.96 9.25 -1.88
N CYS A 99 7.83 8.56 -1.96
CA CYS A 99 7.77 7.13 -1.72
C CYS A 99 8.37 6.30 -2.86
N GLU A 100 9.69 6.41 -3.01
CA GLU A 100 10.53 5.63 -3.93
C GLU A 100 10.59 4.16 -3.48
N ILE A 101 10.24 3.22 -4.35
CA ILE A 101 10.27 1.78 -4.06
C ILE A 101 11.70 1.27 -4.22
N ILE A 102 12.19 0.55 -3.20
CA ILE A 102 13.52 -0.09 -3.21
C ILE A 102 13.46 -1.59 -3.46
N TYR A 103 12.38 -2.26 -3.03
CA TYR A 103 12.10 -3.65 -3.34
C TYR A 103 10.61 -3.96 -3.21
N ALA A 104 10.18 -5.07 -3.79
CA ALA A 104 8.85 -5.62 -3.63
C ALA A 104 8.88 -7.13 -3.32
N VAL A 105 7.84 -7.63 -2.64
CA VAL A 105 7.67 -9.06 -2.31
C VAL A 105 6.23 -9.47 -2.60
N LEU A 106 6.04 -10.50 -3.42
CA LEU A 106 4.73 -11.10 -3.68
C LEU A 106 4.32 -11.99 -2.50
N GLU A 107 3.06 -11.88 -2.06
CA GLU A 107 2.50 -12.62 -0.91
C GLU A 107 1.42 -13.64 -1.34
#